data_AF-A0A8B9Q4L2-F1
#
_entry.id   AF-A0A8B9Q4L2-F1
#
_cell.length_a   1.000
_cell.length_b   1.000
_cell.length_c   1.000
_cell.angle_alpha   90.00
_cell.angle_beta   90.00
_cell.angle_gamma   90.00
#
_symmetry.space_group_name_H-M   'P 1'
#
loop_
_entity.id
_entity.type
_entity.pdbx_description
1 polymer ?
#
loop_
_entity_poly.entity_id
_entity_poly.type
_entity_poly.pdbx_seq_one_letter_code
_entity_poly.pdbx_strand_id
1 'polypeptide(L)'
;MSSIKVYYSCVTGSRQVRGGGRYELIDVSVSEGRLREMREKAGDAQAVPPQIRHGDEYCGDFEMLYQATENEEVSKFLKMTSKDKPV
;
A
#
# COMPACT_ATOMS: atom_id res chain seq x y z
N MET A 1 -9.02 14.27 -2.04
CA MET A 1 -9.50 12.87 -2.00
C MET A 1 -8.26 11.99 -1.91
N SER A 2 -7.86 11.64 -0.70
CA SER A 2 -6.70 10.78 -0.47
C SER A 2 -7.14 9.35 -0.76
N SER A 3 -6.51 8.70 -1.74
CA SER A 3 -6.76 7.30 -2.06
C SER A 3 -5.60 6.46 -1.53
N ILE A 4 -5.90 5.27 -1.00
CA ILE A 4 -4.87 4.32 -0.61
C ILE A 4 -4.30 3.69 -1.87
N LYS A 5 -2.97 3.65 -1.99
CA LYS A 5 -2.26 3.00 -3.09
C LYS A 5 -1.46 1.84 -2.54
N VAL A 6 -1.61 0.67 -3.15
CA VAL A 6 -0.86 -0.53 -2.79
C VAL A 6 -0.04 -0.96 -3.99
N TYR A 7 1.27 -0.84 -3.87
CA TYR A 7 2.20 -1.39 -4.84
C TYR A 7 2.35 -2.88 -4.54
N TYR A 8 2.13 -3.72 -5.54
CA TYR A 8 2.15 -5.18 -5.43
C TYR A 8 2.82 -5.79 -6.66
N SER A 9 3.15 -7.08 -6.63
CA SER A 9 3.66 -7.81 -7.80
C SER A 9 2.74 -8.98 -8.16
N CYS A 10 2.27 -9.05 -9.41
CA CYS A 10 1.42 -10.15 -9.88
C CYS A 10 2.16 -11.48 -10.13
N VAL A 11 3.50 -11.49 -10.21
CA VAL A 11 4.29 -12.71 -10.40
C VAL A 11 4.33 -13.63 -9.17
N THR A 12 3.91 -13.13 -8.00
CA THR A 12 3.73 -13.93 -6.79
C THR A 12 2.26 -14.34 -6.65
N GLY A 13 1.87 -15.46 -7.26
CA GLY A 13 0.63 -16.20 -6.97
C GLY A 13 -0.68 -15.38 -6.97
N SER A 14 -1.28 -15.23 -8.16
CA SER A 14 -2.59 -14.64 -8.45
C SER A 14 -3.60 -14.66 -7.29
N ARG A 15 -3.70 -13.55 -6.56
CA ARG A 15 -4.96 -13.14 -5.92
C ARG A 15 -5.45 -11.91 -6.65
N GLN A 16 -6.45 -12.09 -7.50
CA GLN A 16 -7.21 -10.99 -8.10
C GLN A 16 -7.88 -10.21 -6.99
N VAL A 17 -7.26 -9.11 -6.60
CA VAL A 17 -7.92 -8.11 -5.77
C VAL A 17 -8.72 -7.22 -6.72
N ARG A 18 -10.00 -7.57 -6.94
CA ARG A 18 -10.92 -6.78 -7.76
C ARG A 18 -11.15 -5.44 -7.06
N GLY A 19 -10.67 -4.35 -7.66
CA GLY A 19 -10.85 -2.98 -7.17
C GLY A 19 -12.31 -2.55 -7.18
N GLY A 20 -13.00 -2.75 -6.06
CA GLY A 20 -14.40 -2.36 -5.85
C GLY A 20 -14.60 -1.05 -5.08
N GLY A 21 -13.53 -0.31 -4.77
CA GLY A 21 -13.58 1.00 -4.12
C GLY A 21 -12.82 1.06 -2.78
N ARG A 22 -12.09 2.17 -2.60
CA ARG A 22 -11.25 2.63 -1.46
C ARG A 22 -9.73 2.49 -1.60
N TYR A 23 -9.20 1.67 -2.50
CA TYR A 23 -7.76 1.64 -2.79
C TYR A 23 -7.45 1.31 -4.25
N GLU A 24 -6.32 1.82 -4.72
CA GLU A 24 -5.72 1.60 -6.03
C GLU A 24 -4.60 0.58 -5.92
N LEU A 25 -4.56 -0.37 -6.85
CA LEU A 25 -3.52 -1.39 -6.92
C LEU A 25 -2.57 -1.05 -8.06
N ILE A 26 -1.28 -0.97 -7.75
CA ILE A 26 -0.22 -0.64 -8.70
C ILE A 26 0.68 -1.86 -8.84
N ASP A 27 0.53 -2.58 -9.95
CA ASP A 27 1.40 -3.73 -10.22
C ASP A 27 2.78 -3.26 -10.70
N VAL A 28 3.80 -3.48 -9.88
CA VAL A 28 5.19 -3.13 -10.19
C VAL A 28 5.84 -4.10 -11.16
N SER A 29 5.29 -5.31 -11.33
CA SER A 29 5.82 -6.28 -12.29
C SER A 29 5.57 -5.90 -13.75
N VAL A 30 4.65 -4.96 -14.00
CA VAL A 30 4.32 -4.45 -15.33
C VAL A 30 5.45 -3.61 -15.93
N SER A 31 6.26 -2.93 -15.11
CA SER A 31 7.37 -2.11 -15.62
C SER A 31 8.38 -1.76 -14.53
N GLU A 32 9.66 -1.66 -14.90
CA GLU A 32 10.73 -1.21 -14.00
C GLU A 32 10.49 0.21 -13.44
N GLY A 33 9.83 1.08 -14.22
CA GLY A 33 9.47 2.43 -13.78
C GLY A 33 8.56 2.44 -12.55
N ARG A 34 7.59 1.52 -12.48
CA ARG A 34 6.70 1.37 -11.30
C ARG A 34 7.43 0.80 -10.09
N LEU A 35 8.36 -0.13 -10.31
CA LEU A 35 9.21 -0.66 -9.24
C LEU A 35 10.12 0.45 -8.67
N ARG A 36 10.68 1.28 -9.54
CA ARG A 36 11.49 2.44 -9.14
C ARG A 36 10.66 3.46 -8.38
N GLU A 37 9.47 3.81 -8.86
CA GLU A 37 8.55 4.71 -8.16
C GLU A 37 8.22 4.19 -6.76
N MET A 38 7.88 2.91 -6.63
CA MET A 38 7.62 2.27 -5.34
C MET A 38 8.81 2.45 -4.37
N ARG A 39 10.03 2.16 -4.82
CA ARG A 39 11.27 2.27 -4.02
C ARG A 39 11.58 3.70 -3.61
N GLU A 40 11.44 4.66 -4.54
CA GLU A 40 11.61 6.08 -4.26
C GLU A 40 10.60 6.58 -3.22
N LYS A 41 9.36 6.08 -3.30
CA LYS A 41 8.28 6.45 -2.38
C LYS A 41 8.38 5.76 -1.02
N ALA A 42 8.99 4.58 -0.95
CA ALA A 42 9.36 3.92 0.30
C ALA A 42 10.64 4.52 0.93
N GLY A 43 11.43 5.28 0.16
CA GLY A 43 12.72 5.78 0.62
C GLY A 43 13.80 4.68 0.72
N ASP A 44 13.56 3.51 0.11
CA ASP A 44 14.45 2.35 0.15
C ASP A 44 14.59 1.73 -1.24
N ALA A 45 15.83 1.69 -1.73
CA ALA A 45 16.19 1.13 -3.03
C ALA A 45 16.04 -0.40 -3.10
N GLN A 46 16.01 -1.09 -1.95
CA GLN A 46 15.82 -2.53 -1.84
C GLN A 46 14.39 -2.91 -1.46
N ALA A 47 13.48 -1.94 -1.35
CA ALA A 47 12.09 -2.20 -1.02
C ALA A 47 11.47 -3.23 -1.98
N VAL A 48 10.76 -4.20 -1.38
CA VAL A 48 10.03 -5.25 -2.08
C VAL A 48 8.52 -5.08 -1.84
N PRO A 49 7.67 -5.45 -2.80
CA PRO A 49 6.22 -5.43 -2.58
C PRO A 49 5.79 -6.41 -1.46
N PRO A 50 4.69 -6.12 -0.73
CA PRO A 50 3.80 -4.97 -0.89
C PRO A 50 4.31 -3.70 -0.21
N GLN A 51 4.00 -2.54 -0.80
CA GLN A 51 4.29 -1.21 -0.25
C GLN A 51 3.04 -0.34 -0.28
N ILE A 52 2.66 0.24 0.85
CA ILE A 52 1.36 0.91 1.03
C ILE A 52 1.56 2.41 1.24
N ARG A 53 0.72 3.19 0.56
CA ARG A 53 0.66 4.64 0.67
C ARG A 53 -0.77 5.14 0.84
N HIS A 54 -0.92 6.28 1.48
CA HIS A 54 -2.18 7.01 1.55
C HIS A 54 -1.99 8.42 1.01
N GLY A 55 -2.56 8.70 -0.17
CA GLY A 55 -2.28 9.95 -0.88
C GLY A 55 -0.78 10.06 -1.18
N ASP A 56 -0.15 11.17 -0.76
CA ASP A 56 1.30 11.38 -0.91
C ASP A 56 2.17 10.76 0.17
N GLU A 57 1.55 10.24 1.23
CA GLU A 57 2.26 9.75 2.38
C GLU A 57 2.55 8.25 2.29
N TYR A 58 3.76 7.87 2.67
CA TYR A 58 4.12 6.48 2.87
C TYR A 58 3.58 5.96 4.20
N CYS A 59 2.96 4.78 4.17
CA CYS A 59 2.39 4.12 5.34
C CYS A 59 3.32 3.02 5.86
N GLY A 60 3.77 2.13 4.98
CA GLY A 60 4.68 1.05 5.34
C GLY A 60 4.58 -0.16 4.42
N ASP A 61 5.29 -1.21 4.80
CA ASP A 61 5.36 -2.50 4.11
C ASP A 61 4.40 -3.54 4.72
N PHE A 62 4.59 -4.81 4.35
CA PHE A 62 3.82 -5.93 4.89
C PHE A 62 3.97 -6.10 6.41
N GLU A 63 5.18 -6.03 6.95
CA GLU A 63 5.44 -6.28 8.37
C GLU A 63 4.78 -5.21 9.23
N MET A 64 4.88 -3.95 8.81
CA MET A 64 4.22 -2.83 9.49
C MET A 64 2.69 -2.96 9.46
N LEU A 65 2.11 -3.36 8.32
CA LEU A 65 0.67 -3.62 8.23
C LEU A 65 0.25 -4.79 9.13
N TYR A 66 1.05 -5.86 9.15
CA TYR A 66 0.80 -7.03 10.00
C TYR A 66 0.78 -6.63 11.48
N GLN A 67 1.81 -5.92 11.94
CA GLN A 67 1.89 -5.39 13.31
C GLN A 67 0.72 -4.45 13.63
N ALA A 68 0.36 -3.55 12.71
CA ALA A 68 -0.78 -2.67 12.91
C ALA A 68 -2.11 -3.43 12.97
N THR A 69 -2.23 -4.57 12.29
CA THR A 69 -3.41 -5.44 12.36
C THR A 69 -3.48 -6.14 13.71
N GLU A 70 -2.37 -6.73 14.17
CA GLU A 70 -2.29 -7.39 15.48
C GLU A 70 -2.55 -6.41 16.64
N ASN A 71 -2.17 -5.15 16.48
CA ASN A 71 -2.36 -4.09 17.49
C ASN A 71 -3.67 -3.30 17.32
N GLU A 72 -4.55 -3.66 16.38
CA GLU A 72 -5.77 -2.90 16.04
C GLU A 72 -5.52 -1.42 15.64
N GLU A 73 -4.30 -1.09 15.21
CA GLU A 73 -3.84 0.25 14.83
C GLU A 73 -3.87 0.48 13.30
N VAL A 74 -4.59 -0.34 12.53
CA VAL A 74 -4.64 -0.24 11.04
C VAL A 74 -5.04 1.15 10.55
N SER A 75 -5.98 1.83 11.25
CA SER A 75 -6.39 3.20 10.88
C SER A 75 -5.24 4.20 11.02
N LYS A 76 -4.40 4.03 12.05
CA LYS A 76 -3.22 4.87 12.32
C LYS A 76 -2.11 4.57 11.31
N PHE A 77 -1.89 3.29 11.01
CA PHE A 77 -0.97 2.86 9.95
C PHE A 77 -1.35 3.45 8.59
N LEU A 78 -2.63 3.38 8.22
CA LEU A 78 -3.15 3.95 6.97
C LEU A 78 -3.28 5.47 7.03
N LYS A 79 -2.92 6.12 8.15
CA LYS A 79 -3.03 7.57 8.35
C LYS A 79 -4.43 8.10 8.04
N MET A 80 -5.45 7.33 8.40
CA MET A 80 -6.85 7.73 8.25
C MET A 80 -7.19 8.76 9.31
N THR A 81 -7.79 9.87 8.90
CA THR A 81 -8.36 10.82 9.85
C THR A 81 -9.78 10.39 10.21
N SER A 82 -10.34 10.85 11.33
CA SER A 82 -11.69 10.45 11.81
C SER A 82 -12.84 10.68 10.81
N LYS A 83 -12.60 11.34 9.68
CA LYS A 83 -13.55 11.53 8.57
C LYS A 83 -13.64 10.33 7.62
N ASP A 84 -12.69 9.40 7.69
CA ASP A 84 -12.61 8.22 6.80
C ASP A 84 -13.16 6.94 7.45
N LYS A 85 -13.56 7.02 8.73
CA LYS A 85 -14.18 5.91 9.46
C LYS A 85 -15.62 5.74 8.98
N PRO A 86 -16.03 4.58 8.44
CA PRO A 86 -17.44 4.34 8.20
C PRO A 86 -18.17 4.37 9.55
N VAL A 87 -19.24 5.16 9.63
CA VAL A 87 -20.24 5.12 10.71
C VAL A 87 -20.88 3.74 10.74
#